data_AF-A0A3S1KCB0-F1
#
_entry.id   AF-A0A3S1KCB0-F1
#
_cell.length_a   1.000
_cell.length_b   1.000
_cell.length_c   1.000
_cell.angle_alpha   90.00
_cell.angle_beta   90.00
_cell.angle_gamma   90.00
#
_symmetry.space_group_name_H-M   'P 1'
#
loop_
_entity.id
_entity.type
_entity.pdbx_description
1 polymer ?
#
loop_
_entity_poly.entity_id
_entity_poly.type
_entity_poly.pdbx_seq_one_letter_code
_entity_poly.pdbx_strand_id
1 'polypeptide(L)' 'MSRRPALRPADLVKALAALRQAGVEPCTLDVLPDGTHRWHFTKPANADEDDLDRELAEFDLKHGHG' A
#
# COMPACT_ATOMS: atom_id res chain seq x y z
N MET A 1 -6.10 32.23 0.23
CA MET A 1 -5.93 30.77 0.08
C MET A 1 -4.58 30.53 -0.60
N SER A 2 -3.60 30.00 0.12
CA SER A 2 -2.30 29.68 -0.48
C SER A 2 -2.49 28.50 -1.43
N ARG A 3 -2.09 28.64 -2.70
CA ARG A 3 -2.13 27.53 -3.66
C ARG A 3 -1.22 26.43 -3.12
N ARG A 4 -1.81 25.28 -2.77
CA ARG A 4 -1.09 24.09 -2.30
C ARG A 4 -0.05 23.74 -3.38
N PRO A 5 1.25 23.62 -3.05
CA PRO A 5 2.27 23.34 -4.05
C PRO A 5 1.92 22.02 -4.74
N ALA A 6 1.62 22.10 -6.04
CA ALA A 6 1.29 20.92 -6.82
C ALA A 6 2.58 20.14 -7.06
N LEU A 7 2.68 18.96 -6.46
CA LEU A 7 3.75 18.03 -6.76
C LEU A 7 3.68 17.69 -8.25
N ARG A 8 4.74 17.97 -9.00
CA ARG A 8 4.73 17.67 -10.44
C ARG A 8 5.05 16.19 -10.63
N PRO A 9 4.52 15.56 -11.70
CA PRO A 9 4.90 14.18 -12.04
C PRO A 9 6.41 13.99 -12.15
N ALA A 10 7.15 15.00 -12.62
CA ALA A 10 8.62 14.97 -12.70
C ALA A 10 9.30 14.83 -11.33
N ASP A 11 8.71 15.37 -10.27
CA ASP A 11 9.26 15.29 -8.92
C ASP A 11 9.06 13.87 -8.35
N LEU A 12 7.95 13.20 -8.68
CA LEU A 12 7.71 11.78 -8.35
C LEU A 12 8.70 10.85 -9.05
N VAL A 13 8.97 11.07 -10.33
CA VAL A 13 9.94 10.27 -11.10
C VAL A 13 11.34 10.37 -10.51
N LYS A 14 11.76 11.58 -10.11
CA LYS A 14 13.06 11.79 -9.45
C LYS A 14 13.13 11.10 -8.09
N ALA A 15 12.06 11.19 -7.29
CA ALA A 15 11.98 10.50 -6.01
C ALA A 15 12.10 8.98 -6.19
N LEU A 16 11.38 8.40 -7.17
CA LEU A 16 11.47 6.97 -7.48
C LEU A 16 12.89 6.55 -7.91
N ALA A 17 13.55 7.37 -8.73
CA ALA A 17 14.93 7.11 -9.13
C ALA A 17 15.91 7.13 -7.95
N ALA A 18 15.76 8.10 -7.03
CA ALA A 18 16.58 8.19 -5.83
C ALA A 18 16.37 7.00 -4.89
N LEU A 19 15.10 6.57 -4.71
CA LEU A 19 14.78 5.39 -3.90
C LEU A 19 15.44 4.12 -4.48
N ARG A 20 15.36 3.93 -5.80
CA ARG A 20 16.01 2.80 -6.49
C ARG A 20 17.53 2.80 -6.34
N GLN A 21 18.16 3.98 -6.43
CA GLN A 21 19.60 4.11 -6.19
C GLN A 21 19.99 3.76 -4.74
N ALA A 22 19.09 4.01 -3.78
CA ALA A 22 19.25 3.59 -2.39
C ALA A 22 18.92 2.11 -2.14
N GLY A 23 18.58 1.33 -3.17
CA GLY A 23 18.21 -0.08 -3.05
C GLY A 23 16.81 -0.31 -2.48
N VAL A 24 15.96 0.72 -2.46
CA VAL A 24 14.60 0.65 -1.93
C VAL A 24 13.60 0.77 -3.08
N GLU A 25 12.69 -0.20 -3.20
CA GLU A 25 11.63 -0.18 -4.21
C GLU A 25 10.25 -0.08 -3.53
N PRO A 26 9.54 1.05 -3.68
CA PRO A 26 8.17 1.16 -3.18
C PRO A 26 7.22 0.29 -4.01
N CYS A 27 6.25 -0.32 -3.35
CA CYS A 27 5.21 -1.14 -3.97
C CYS A 27 3.98 -0.33 -4.37
N THR A 28 3.67 0.75 -3.64
CA THR A 28 2.43 1.52 -3.84
C THR A 28 2.61 2.97 -3.40
N LEU A 29 1.79 3.88 -3.93
CA LEU A 29 1.78 5.30 -3.60
C LEU A 29 0.34 5.79 -3.43
N ASP A 30 0.00 6.28 -2.24
CA ASP A 30 -1.30 6.91 -1.99
C ASP A 30 -1.20 8.43 -2.03
N VAL A 31 -2.26 9.07 -2.52
CA VAL A 31 -2.45 10.52 -2.43
C VAL A 31 -3.56 10.79 -1.42
N LEU A 32 -3.23 11.41 -0.30
CA LEU A 32 -4.15 11.71 0.79
C LEU A 32 -4.98 12.98 0.47
N PRO A 33 -6.14 13.19 1.13
CA PRO A 33 -6.99 14.37 0.91
C PRO A 33 -6.31 15.72 1.23
N ASP A 34 -5.29 15.71 2.09
CA ASP A 34 -4.45 16.86 2.40
C ASP A 34 -3.38 17.13 1.32
N GLY A 35 -3.27 16.27 0.30
CA GLY A 35 -2.28 16.34 -0.78
C GLY A 35 -0.93 15.71 -0.42
N THR A 36 -0.81 15.11 0.77
CA THR A 36 0.37 14.35 1.17
C THR A 36 0.44 13.04 0.40
N HIS A 37 1.65 12.63 0.05
CA HIS A 37 1.91 11.36 -0.63
C HIS A 37 2.47 10.35 0.38
N ARG A 38 1.90 9.14 0.41
CA ARG A 38 2.37 8.04 1.27
C ARG A 38 2.92 6.92 0.40
N TRP A 39 4.23 6.65 0.56
CA TRP A 39 4.89 5.53 -0.10
C TRP A 39 4.81 4.28 0.77
N HIS A 40 4.46 3.16 0.16
CA HIS A 40 4.42 1.85 0.79
C HIS A 40 5.60 1.03 0.30
N PHE A 41 6.36 0.44 1.22
CA PHE A 41 7.56 -0.36 0.91
C PHE A 41 7.38 -1.84 1.24
N THR A 42 6.35 -2.16 2.02
CA THR A 42 5.94 -3.53 2.26
C THR A 42 4.97 -3.89 1.13
N LYS A 43 5.19 -5.04 0.48
CA LYS A 43 4.16 -5.59 -0.42
C LYS A 43 2.87 -5.73 0.40
N PRO A 44 1.72 -5.25 -0.11
CA PRO A 44 0.46 -5.59 0.54
C PRO A 44 0.47 -7.11 0.72
N ALA A 45 0.08 -7.58 1.91
CA ALA A 45 -0.16 -8.99 2.08
C ALA A 45 -1.13 -9.36 0.94
N ASN A 46 -0.70 -10.26 0.06
CA ASN A 46 -1.65 -10.97 -0.77
C ASN A 46 -2.50 -11.71 0.26
N ALA A 47 -3.58 -11.08 0.73
CA ALA A 47 -4.71 -11.83 1.22
C ALA A 47 -5.24 -12.49 -0.04
N ASP A 48 -4.61 -13.60 -0.44
CA ASP A 48 -5.27 -14.54 -1.32
C ASP A 48 -6.56 -14.87 -0.56
N GLU A 49 -7.69 -14.37 -1.07
CA GLU A 49 -9.01 -14.51 -0.42
C GLU A 49 -9.24 -15.97 -0.01
N ASP A 50 -8.69 -16.91 -0.78
CA ASP A 50 -8.64 -18.35 -0.53
C ASP A 50 -8.02 -18.77 0.82
N ASP A 51 -6.95 -18.12 1.29
CA ASP A 51 -6.29 -18.48 2.55
C ASP A 51 -7.10 -18.00 3.75
N LEU A 52 -7.67 -16.79 3.67
CA LEU A 52 -8.54 -16.25 4.71
C LEU A 52 -9.87 -17.03 4.80
N ASP A 53 -10.44 -17.38 3.65
CA ASP A 53 -11.66 -18.18 3.58
C ASP A 53 -11.44 -19.61 4.07
N ARG A 54 -10.26 -20.20 3.79
CA ARG A 54 -9.87 -21.50 4.36
C ARG A 54 -9.74 -21.43 5.88
N GLU A 55 -9.06 -20.40 6.40
CA GLU A 55 -8.90 -20.21 7.85
C GLU A 55 -10.25 -20.01 8.55
N LEU A 56 -11.17 -19.27 7.93
CA LEU A 56 -12.52 -19.08 8.46
C LEU A 56 -13.33 -20.38 8.44
N ALA A 57 -13.29 -21.14 7.35
CA ALA A 57 -13.97 -22.44 7.25
C ALA A 57 -13.43 -23.45 8.28
N GLU A 58 -12.11 -23.48 8.50
CA GLU A 58 -11.49 -24.31 9.53
C GLU A 58 -11.90 -23.89 10.94
N PHE A 59 -12.03 -22.59 11.18
CA PHE A 59 -12.49 -22.05 12.46
C PHE A 59 -13.94 -22.47 12.75
N ASP A 60 -14.83 -22.29 11.77
CA ASP A 60 -16.24 -22.70 11.86
C ASP A 60 -16.40 -24.21 12.09
N LEU A 61 -15.58 -25.03 11.43
CA LEU A 61 -15.55 -26.49 11.63
C LEU A 61 -15.10 -26.89 13.05
N LYS A 62 -14.13 -26.16 13.63
CA LYS A 62 -13.56 -26.47 14.95
C LYS A 62 -14.44 -25.97 16.10
N HIS A 63 -15.13 -24.86 15.92
CA HIS A 63 -15.82 -24.17 17.00
C HIS A 63 -17.35 -24.26 16.95
N GLY A 64 -17.91 -24.71 15.82
CA GLY A 64 -19.35 -24.86 15.63
C GLY A 64 -20.04 -23.50 15.51
N HIS A 65 -20.88 -23.36 14.49
CA HIS A 65 -21.72 -22.18 14.35
C HIS A 65 -22.64 -22.04 15.58
N GLY A 66 -22.68 -20.84 16.16
CA GLY A 66 -23.77 -20.42 17.03
C GLY A 66 -25.05 -20.19 16.23
#